data_AF-A0A0N5C2B4-F1
#
_entry.id   AF-A0A0N5C2B4-F1
#
_cell.length_a   1.000
_cell.length_b   1.000
_cell.length_c   1.000
_cell.angle_alpha   90.00
_cell.angle_beta   90.00
_cell.angle_gamma   90.00
#
_symmetry.space_group_name_H-M   'P 1'
#
loop_
_entity.id
_entity.type
_entity.pdbx_description
1 polymer ?
#
loop_
_entity_poly.entity_id
_entity_poly.type
_entity_poly.pdbx_seq_one_letter_code
_entity_poly.pdbx_strand_id
1 'polypeptide(L)'
;MEHNSSITLFIILLKLNCGKNIKLEYVSHLDYPNSYFLDLFYQCFEFTCSMMPRSVDVLQLENVPDMDDVTAKMITQYMPNIKLLKISCFTYKESDGLNNFTKLEYLFSSDYCSKKIPKTLKLPSFEHKRWKVRSDDIIFTDNLIKSYYEKFTKRIIGKRNKYILFNDIYHWPLYKSVILKYFL
;
A
#
# COMPACT_ATOMS: atom_id res chain seq x y z
N MET A 1 -14.14 -39.11 10.39
CA MET A 1 -13.29 -38.03 9.85
C MET A 1 -13.94 -36.72 10.26
N GLU A 2 -13.49 -36.16 11.38
CA GLU A 2 -13.94 -34.87 11.87
C GLU A 2 -13.27 -33.77 11.03
N HIS A 3 -14.07 -32.97 10.33
CA HIS A 3 -13.61 -31.72 9.75
C HIS A 3 -13.39 -30.72 10.89
N ASN A 4 -12.15 -30.65 11.37
CA ASN A 4 -11.68 -29.52 12.18
C ASN A 4 -11.61 -28.28 11.27
N SER A 5 -12.73 -27.60 11.10
CA SER A 5 -12.80 -26.26 10.53
C SER A 5 -12.18 -25.29 11.54
N SER A 6 -10.87 -25.09 11.42
CA SER A 6 -10.16 -24.06 12.17
C SER A 6 -10.76 -22.70 11.80
N ILE A 7 -11.47 -22.07 12.73
CA ILE A 7 -11.94 -20.69 12.60
C ILE A 7 -10.70 -19.80 12.69
N THR A 8 -10.18 -19.37 11.54
CA THR A 8 -9.06 -18.43 11.49
C THR A 8 -9.56 -17.05 11.89
N LEU A 9 -9.15 -16.60 13.07
CA LEU A 9 -9.47 -15.28 13.62
C LEU A 9 -8.63 -14.20 12.91
N PHE A 10 -9.28 -13.25 12.24
CA PHE A 10 -8.60 -12.02 11.78
C PHE A 10 -8.33 -11.13 12.99
N ILE A 11 -7.11 -11.16 13.52
CA ILE A 11 -6.69 -10.19 14.54
C ILE A 11 -6.24 -8.92 13.81
N ILE A 12 -7.02 -7.84 13.97
CA ILE A 12 -6.61 -6.50 13.58
C ILE A 12 -5.78 -5.94 14.72
N LEU A 13 -4.47 -5.82 14.52
CA LEU A 13 -3.62 -5.12 15.47
C LEU A 13 -3.63 -3.63 15.13
N LEU A 14 -4.36 -2.87 15.93
CA LEU A 14 -4.41 -1.41 15.86
C LEU A 14 -3.29 -0.81 16.70
N LYS A 15 -2.29 -0.21 16.05
CA LYS A 15 -1.32 0.64 16.74
C LYS A 15 -1.58 2.11 16.39
N LEU A 16 -2.16 2.84 17.33
CA LEU A 16 -2.41 4.27 17.22
C LEU A 16 -1.23 5.04 17.81
N ASN A 17 -0.53 5.81 16.97
CA ASN A 17 0.47 6.77 17.44
C ASN A 17 -0.07 8.19 17.21
N CYS A 18 -0.46 8.85 18.30
CA CYS A 18 -0.85 10.27 18.36
C CYS A 18 -1.97 10.73 17.39
N GLY A 19 -2.97 9.88 17.09
CA GLY A 19 -4.19 10.25 16.34
C GLY A 19 -4.00 10.65 14.86
N LYS A 20 -2.76 10.66 14.37
CA LYS A 20 -2.39 11.04 12.99
C LYS A 20 -1.72 9.89 12.22
N ASN A 21 -1.08 8.96 12.93
CA ASN A 21 -0.40 7.81 12.35
C ASN A 21 -1.06 6.51 12.78
N ILE A 22 -1.50 5.74 11.80
CA ILE A 22 -2.21 4.48 11.99
C ILE A 22 -1.46 3.36 11.27
N LYS A 23 -1.20 2.28 11.99
CA LYS A 23 -0.78 1.00 11.42
C LYS A 23 -1.90 -0.01 11.62
N LEU A 24 -2.37 -0.57 10.50
CA LEU A 24 -3.27 -1.71 10.43
C LEU A 24 -2.46 -2.90 9.94
N GLU A 25 -2.28 -3.89 10.80
CA GLU A 25 -1.59 -5.13 10.48
C GLU A 25 -2.57 -6.29 10.58
N TYR A 26 -2.71 -7.02 9.48
CA TYR A 26 -3.60 -8.17 9.39
C TYR A 26 -2.76 -9.44 9.46
N VAL A 27 -2.98 -10.24 10.49
CA VAL A 27 -2.35 -11.56 10.57
C VAL A 27 -3.13 -12.49 9.66
N SER A 28 -2.49 -13.04 8.63
CA SER A 28 -3.14 -13.98 7.73
C SER A 28 -2.23 -15.19 7.47
N HIS A 29 -2.80 -16.37 7.72
CA HIS A 29 -2.43 -17.62 7.08
C HIS A 29 -3.50 -17.91 6.02
N LEU A 30 -3.63 -17.02 5.02
CA LEU A 30 -4.55 -17.26 3.91
C LEU A 30 -3.89 -18.24 2.93
N ASP A 31 -4.01 -19.54 3.22
CA ASP A 31 -3.48 -20.56 2.31
C ASP A 31 -4.27 -20.63 0.99
N TYR A 32 -5.50 -20.11 0.90
CA TYR A 32 -6.23 -19.96 -0.38
C TYR A 32 -7.28 -18.84 -0.30
N PRO A 33 -7.50 -18.05 -1.36
CA PRO A 33 -8.54 -17.02 -1.40
C PRO A 33 -9.91 -17.69 -1.61
N ASN A 34 -10.53 -18.14 -0.52
CA ASN A 34 -11.97 -18.38 -0.53
C ASN A 34 -12.68 -17.02 -0.42
N SER A 35 -13.58 -16.72 -1.35
CA SER A 35 -14.29 -15.45 -1.48
C SER A 35 -14.97 -15.02 -0.18
N TYR A 36 -15.46 -15.98 0.61
CA TYR A 36 -16.07 -15.71 1.92
C TYR A 36 -15.12 -14.98 2.89
N PHE A 37 -13.84 -15.36 2.92
CA PHE A 37 -12.87 -14.72 3.81
C PHE A 37 -12.45 -13.33 3.31
N LEU A 38 -12.47 -13.11 1.99
CA LEU A 38 -12.23 -11.79 1.41
C LEU A 38 -13.39 -10.84 1.75
N ASP A 39 -14.64 -11.29 1.61
CA ASP A 39 -15.81 -10.47 1.95
C ASP A 39 -15.82 -10.09 3.43
N LEU A 40 -15.52 -11.04 4.32
CA LEU A 40 -15.39 -10.78 5.75
C LEU A 40 -14.26 -9.79 6.04
N PHE A 41 -13.11 -9.94 5.37
CA PHE A 41 -12.01 -9.00 5.48
C PHE A 41 -12.44 -7.58 5.13
N TYR A 42 -13.08 -7.36 3.96
CA TYR A 42 -13.45 -6.00 3.54
C TYR A 42 -14.53 -5.39 4.43
N GLN A 43 -15.46 -6.18 4.97
CA GLN A 43 -16.44 -5.70 5.95
C GLN A 43 -15.75 -5.23 7.25
N CYS A 44 -14.83 -6.04 7.79
CA CYS A 44 -14.06 -5.66 8.98
C CYS A 44 -13.13 -4.47 8.70
N PHE A 45 -12.55 -4.41 7.50
CA PHE A 45 -11.69 -3.32 7.05
C PHE A 45 -12.47 -2.01 6.96
N GLU A 46 -13.67 -2.03 6.39
CA GLU A 46 -14.56 -0.87 6.31
C GLU A 46 -14.95 -0.38 7.70
N PHE A 47 -15.39 -1.28 8.57
CA PHE A 47 -15.71 -0.95 9.95
C PHE A 47 -14.50 -0.36 10.69
N THR A 48 -13.31 -0.90 10.45
CA THR A 48 -12.08 -0.35 11.02
C THR A 48 -11.82 1.07 10.50
N CYS A 49 -11.94 1.30 9.20
CA CYS A 49 -11.76 2.61 8.59
C CYS A 49 -12.77 3.64 9.12
N SER A 50 -14.03 3.25 9.33
CA SER A 50 -15.08 4.15 9.82
C SER A 50 -14.86 4.65 11.24
N MET A 51 -14.10 3.89 12.05
CA MET A 51 -13.71 4.25 13.40
C MET A 51 -12.45 5.14 13.45
N MET A 52 -11.77 5.35 12.32
CA MET A 52 -10.55 6.15 12.29
C MET A 52 -10.83 7.66 12.27
N PRO A 53 -10.03 8.47 12.98
CA PRO A 53 -10.22 9.91 12.96
C PRO A 53 -9.87 10.48 11.57
N ARG A 54 -10.61 11.50 11.14
CA ARG A 54 -10.33 12.17 9.84
C ARG A 54 -8.97 12.89 9.82
N SER A 55 -8.32 13.07 10.96
CA SER A 55 -7.00 13.71 11.11
C SER A 55 -5.82 12.83 10.68
N VAL A 56 -6.07 11.56 10.34
CA VAL A 56 -5.02 10.63 9.88
C VAL A 56 -4.35 11.16 8.64
N ASP A 57 -3.03 11.30 8.70
CA ASP A 57 -2.17 11.71 7.59
C ASP A 57 -1.12 10.66 7.21
N VAL A 58 -0.87 9.67 8.09
CA VAL A 58 0.00 8.51 7.83
C VAL A 58 -0.80 7.23 8.03
N LEU A 59 -0.98 6.46 6.97
CA LEU A 59 -1.61 5.14 7.00
C LEU A 59 -0.61 4.06 6.57
N GLN A 60 -0.47 3.04 7.40
CA GLN A 60 0.34 1.86 7.11
C GLN A 60 -0.59 0.63 7.09
N LEU A 61 -0.65 -0.05 5.96
CA LEU A 61 -1.43 -1.26 5.72
C LEU A 61 -0.46 -2.40 5.48
N GLU A 62 -0.45 -3.39 6.36
CA GLU A 62 0.37 -4.58 6.22
C GLU A 62 -0.51 -5.80 6.03
N ASN A 63 -0.13 -6.66 5.08
CA ASN A 63 -0.77 -7.94 4.82
C ASN A 63 -2.24 -7.81 4.41
N VAL A 64 -2.56 -6.82 3.57
CA VAL A 64 -3.89 -6.67 2.97
C VAL A 64 -4.02 -7.55 1.71
N PRO A 65 -5.20 -8.12 1.39
CA PRO A 65 -5.38 -8.95 0.20
C PRO A 65 -4.98 -8.24 -1.10
N ASP A 66 -5.60 -7.09 -1.36
CA ASP A 66 -5.30 -6.21 -2.48
C ASP A 66 -5.73 -4.77 -2.19
N MET A 67 -5.54 -3.88 -3.17
CA MET A 67 -5.95 -2.49 -3.11
C MET A 67 -6.48 -2.03 -4.47
N ASP A 68 -7.80 -1.98 -4.62
CA ASP A 68 -8.46 -1.47 -5.81
C ASP A 68 -9.08 -0.08 -5.60
N ASP A 69 -9.80 0.40 -6.61
CA ASP A 69 -10.47 1.70 -6.56
C ASP A 69 -11.57 1.76 -5.48
N VAL A 70 -12.28 0.65 -5.26
CA VAL A 70 -13.33 0.54 -4.25
C VAL A 70 -12.73 0.67 -2.84
N THR A 71 -11.68 -0.09 -2.58
CA THR A 71 -10.95 -0.06 -1.30
C THR A 71 -10.33 1.31 -1.05
N ALA A 72 -9.76 1.93 -2.08
CA ALA A 72 -9.21 3.28 -1.99
C ALA A 72 -10.26 4.35 -1.67
N LYS A 73 -11.44 4.27 -2.30
CA LYS A 73 -12.57 5.18 -2.02
C LYS A 73 -13.08 5.02 -0.60
N MET A 74 -13.23 3.79 -0.14
CA MET A 74 -13.61 3.50 1.24
C MET A 74 -12.63 4.13 2.25
N ILE A 75 -11.32 3.93 2.07
CA ILE A 75 -10.30 4.53 2.95
C ILE A 75 -10.41 6.06 2.94
N THR A 76 -10.49 6.66 1.75
CA THR A 76 -10.47 8.12 1.59
C THR A 76 -11.76 8.81 2.00
N GLN A 77 -12.89 8.08 2.03
CA GLN A 77 -14.15 8.55 2.63
C GLN A 77 -13.97 8.86 4.13
N TYR A 78 -13.33 7.96 4.87
CA TYR A 78 -13.15 8.10 6.32
C TYR A 78 -11.88 8.86 6.70
N MET A 79 -10.78 8.65 5.98
CA MET A 79 -9.47 9.27 6.22
C MET A 79 -9.02 10.09 4.98
N PRO A 80 -9.68 11.23 4.69
CA PRO A 80 -9.41 12.00 3.47
C PRO A 80 -8.06 12.75 3.46
N ASN A 81 -7.33 12.75 4.58
CA ASN A 81 -6.14 13.58 4.78
C ASN A 81 -4.81 12.84 4.65
N ILE A 82 -4.84 11.59 4.16
CA ILE A 82 -3.65 10.75 4.03
C ILE A 82 -2.63 11.40 3.08
N LYS A 83 -1.44 11.68 3.63
CA LYS A 83 -0.25 12.19 2.94
C LYS A 83 0.79 11.12 2.71
N LEU A 84 0.85 10.11 3.59
CA LEU A 84 1.76 8.98 3.49
C LEU A 84 0.97 7.67 3.55
N LEU A 85 1.11 6.85 2.52
CA LEU A 85 0.59 5.49 2.47
C LEU A 85 1.75 4.51 2.40
N LYS A 86 1.88 3.65 3.41
CA LYS A 86 2.69 2.43 3.31
C LYS A 86 1.74 1.26 3.12
N ILE A 87 1.96 0.44 2.11
CA ILE A 87 1.08 -0.69 1.81
C ILE A 87 1.88 -1.93 1.43
N SER A 88 1.53 -3.07 2.01
CA SER A 88 2.04 -4.38 1.62
C SER A 88 0.86 -5.29 1.30
N CYS A 89 0.69 -5.64 0.03
CA CYS A 89 -0.37 -6.53 -0.42
C CYS A 89 0.12 -7.98 -0.48
N PHE A 90 -0.81 -8.95 -0.39
CA PHE A 90 -0.51 -10.35 -0.66
C PHE A 90 -0.39 -10.65 -2.16
N THR A 91 -1.12 -9.90 -2.99
CA THR A 91 -1.14 -10.10 -4.43
C THR A 91 -0.73 -8.82 -5.15
N TYR A 92 0.10 -8.98 -6.18
CA TYR A 92 0.36 -7.89 -7.10
C TYR A 92 -0.91 -7.60 -7.89
N LYS A 93 -1.43 -6.38 -7.73
CA LYS A 93 -2.58 -5.89 -8.48
C LYS A 93 -2.32 -4.48 -8.96
N GLU A 94 -2.57 -4.27 -10.24
CA GLU A 94 -2.57 -2.94 -10.83
C GLU A 94 -3.90 -2.25 -10.52
N SER A 95 -3.84 -0.99 -10.12
CA SER A 95 -5.02 -0.24 -9.70
C SER A 95 -4.87 1.23 -10.06
N ASP A 96 -6.00 1.90 -10.31
CA ASP A 96 -6.09 3.36 -10.39
C ASP A 96 -6.41 4.00 -9.03
N GLY A 97 -6.49 3.17 -7.98
CA GLY A 97 -6.98 3.56 -6.66
C GLY A 97 -6.20 4.69 -5.99
N LEU A 98 -4.91 4.88 -6.32
CA LEU A 98 -4.14 5.99 -5.76
C LEU A 98 -4.70 7.37 -6.12
N ASN A 99 -5.44 7.51 -7.22
CA ASN A 99 -6.04 8.80 -7.60
C ASN A 99 -7.08 9.29 -6.59
N ASN A 100 -7.68 8.39 -5.80
CA ASN A 100 -8.61 8.77 -4.74
C ASN A 100 -7.89 9.52 -3.60
N PHE A 101 -6.58 9.30 -3.42
CA PHE A 101 -5.80 9.96 -2.38
C PHE A 101 -5.30 11.33 -2.85
N THR A 102 -6.20 12.31 -2.84
CA THR A 102 -5.95 13.67 -3.35
C THR A 102 -4.83 14.44 -2.63
N LYS A 103 -4.38 13.99 -1.45
CA LYS A 103 -3.31 14.61 -0.66
C LYS A 103 -2.06 13.74 -0.54
N LEU A 104 -1.99 12.61 -1.24
CA LEU A 104 -0.88 11.67 -1.12
C LEU A 104 0.41 12.27 -1.67
N GLU A 105 1.44 12.35 -0.82
CA GLU A 105 2.77 12.85 -1.17
C GLU A 105 3.83 11.74 -1.15
N TYR A 106 3.65 10.74 -0.27
CA TYR A 106 4.61 9.66 -0.03
C TYR A 106 3.92 8.30 -0.18
N LEU A 107 4.51 7.41 -0.98
CA LEU A 107 4.02 6.05 -1.14
C LEU A 107 5.17 5.08 -0.91
N PHE A 108 4.94 4.07 -0.07
CA PHE A 108 5.85 2.95 0.15
C PHE A 108 5.08 1.65 -0.08
N SER A 109 5.22 1.04 -1.24
CA SER A 109 4.49 -0.18 -1.59
C SER A 109 5.38 -1.42 -1.64
N SER A 110 4.86 -2.55 -1.18
CA SER A 110 5.36 -3.89 -1.50
C SER A 110 4.27 -4.61 -2.26
N ASP A 111 4.60 -5.12 -3.44
CA ASP A 111 3.69 -5.93 -4.26
C ASP A 111 2.39 -5.19 -4.60
N TYR A 112 2.50 -3.87 -4.77
CA TYR A 112 1.44 -2.99 -5.24
C TYR A 112 2.03 -1.90 -6.12
N CYS A 113 1.45 -1.68 -7.30
CA CYS A 113 1.86 -0.61 -8.19
C CYS A 113 0.63 0.00 -8.88
N SER A 114 0.53 1.33 -8.82
CA SER A 114 -0.60 2.06 -9.40
C SER A 114 -0.32 2.44 -10.84
N LYS A 115 -1.29 2.20 -11.74
CA LYS A 115 -1.20 2.56 -13.17
C LYS A 115 -1.07 4.07 -13.36
N LYS A 116 -1.84 4.82 -12.57
CA LYS A 116 -1.83 6.28 -12.57
C LYS A 116 -1.13 6.79 -11.33
N ILE A 117 -0.23 7.73 -11.56
CA ILE A 117 0.55 8.38 -10.51
C ILE A 117 -0.13 9.72 -10.17
N PRO A 118 -0.67 9.90 -8.95
CA PRO A 118 -1.24 11.18 -8.53
C PRO A 118 -0.25 12.32 -8.73
N LYS A 119 -0.72 13.50 -9.15
CA LYS A 119 0.14 14.69 -9.35
C LYS A 119 0.82 15.16 -8.07
N THR A 120 0.19 14.90 -6.92
CA THR A 120 0.70 15.25 -5.59
C THR A 120 1.84 14.36 -5.10
N LEU A 121 2.05 13.20 -5.74
CA LEU A 121 3.03 12.22 -5.29
C LEU A 121 4.45 12.73 -5.55
N LYS A 122 5.21 12.91 -4.49
CA LYS A 122 6.58 13.44 -4.50
C LYS A 122 7.64 12.35 -4.39
N LEU A 123 7.33 11.29 -3.63
CA LEU A 123 8.27 10.23 -3.29
C LEU A 123 7.58 8.86 -3.33
N PRO A 124 7.34 8.28 -4.52
CA PRO A 124 7.00 6.88 -4.62
C PRO A 124 8.22 6.00 -4.35
N SER A 125 7.96 4.94 -3.62
CA SER A 125 8.87 3.84 -3.45
C SER A 125 8.10 2.54 -3.54
N PHE A 126 8.67 1.58 -4.28
CA PHE A 126 8.08 0.27 -4.46
C PHE A 126 9.15 -0.80 -4.37
N GLU A 127 8.78 -1.90 -3.71
CA GLU A 127 9.50 -3.16 -3.67
C GLU A 127 8.64 -4.20 -4.39
N HIS A 128 9.24 -4.93 -5.33
CA HIS A 128 8.61 -6.08 -5.93
C HIS A 128 9.27 -7.36 -5.42
N LYS A 129 8.57 -8.08 -4.56
CA LYS A 129 9.05 -9.36 -4.03
C LYS A 129 8.77 -10.41 -5.11
N ARG A 130 9.83 -11.04 -5.62
CA ARG A 130 9.88 -11.95 -6.79
C ARG A 130 9.02 -13.24 -6.71
N TRP A 131 8.00 -13.30 -5.86
CA TRP A 131 7.23 -14.53 -5.66
C TRP A 131 6.26 -14.72 -6.83
N LYS A 132 6.68 -15.57 -7.78
CA LYS A 132 5.87 -16.13 -8.88
C LYS A 132 5.21 -15.08 -9.78
N VAL A 133 6.04 -14.27 -10.43
CA VAL A 133 5.57 -13.43 -11.53
C VAL A 133 5.27 -14.33 -12.73
N ARG A 134 4.04 -14.27 -13.28
CA ARG A 134 3.81 -14.86 -14.61
C ARG A 134 4.64 -14.06 -15.62
N SER A 135 5.08 -14.67 -16.72
CA SER A 135 5.90 -14.00 -17.74
C SER A 135 5.34 -12.64 -18.17
N ASP A 136 4.02 -12.54 -18.19
CA ASP A 136 3.29 -11.35 -18.63
C ASP A 136 3.46 -10.21 -17.61
N ASP A 137 3.39 -10.48 -16.30
CA ASP A 137 3.51 -9.41 -15.30
C ASP A 137 4.92 -8.80 -15.25
N ILE A 138 5.96 -9.50 -15.74
CA ILE A 138 7.33 -8.95 -15.87
C ILE A 138 7.36 -7.81 -16.90
N ILE A 139 6.82 -8.06 -18.10
CA ILE A 139 6.79 -7.07 -19.19
C ILE A 139 5.94 -5.86 -18.79
N PHE A 140 4.83 -6.09 -18.08
CA PHE A 140 3.97 -5.01 -17.59
C PHE A 140 4.61 -4.20 -16.46
N THR A 141 5.30 -4.87 -15.53
CA THR A 141 6.08 -4.19 -14.48
C THR A 141 7.13 -3.26 -15.10
N ASP A 142 7.81 -3.69 -16.16
CA ASP A 142 8.79 -2.85 -16.86
C ASP A 142 8.16 -1.62 -17.52
N ASN A 143 6.99 -1.77 -18.16
CA ASN A 143 6.27 -0.65 -18.77
C ASN A 143 5.77 0.36 -17.71
N LEU A 144 5.31 -0.14 -16.56
CA LEU A 144 4.84 0.70 -15.46
C LEU A 144 6.02 1.43 -14.80
N ILE A 145 7.12 0.73 -14.54
CA ILE A 145 8.35 1.35 -14.04
C ILE A 145 8.83 2.44 -15.00
N LYS A 146 8.77 2.18 -16.31
CA LYS A 146 9.13 3.16 -17.34
C LYS A 146 8.28 4.43 -17.26
N SER A 147 6.96 4.31 -17.07
CA SER A 147 6.08 5.49 -16.93
C SER A 147 6.39 6.30 -15.67
N TYR A 148 6.80 5.65 -14.57
CA TYR A 148 7.31 6.34 -13.39
C TYR A 148 8.64 7.05 -13.70
N TYR A 149 9.54 6.45 -14.48
CA TYR A 149 10.81 7.08 -14.87
C TYR A 149 10.63 8.30 -15.78
N GLU A 150 9.55 8.37 -16.55
CA GLU A 150 9.22 9.57 -17.33
C GLU A 150 8.80 10.73 -16.42
N LYS A 151 8.15 10.44 -15.27
CA LYS A 151 7.68 11.45 -14.31
C LYS A 151 8.73 11.85 -13.27
N PHE A 152 9.63 10.93 -12.91
CA PHE A 152 10.64 11.14 -11.87
C PHE A 152 12.06 11.06 -12.44
N THR A 153 12.74 12.20 -12.40
CA THR A 153 14.08 12.42 -12.96
C THR A 153 15.21 11.87 -12.09
N LYS A 154 14.96 11.66 -10.79
CA LYS A 154 15.95 11.10 -9.86
C LYS A 154 15.44 9.79 -9.29
N ARG A 155 16.38 8.85 -9.11
CA ARG A 155 16.08 7.51 -8.63
C ARG A 155 17.22 6.94 -7.80
N ILE A 156 16.85 6.15 -6.80
CA ILE A 156 17.74 5.30 -6.04
C ILE A 156 17.25 3.87 -6.22
N ILE A 157 18.15 3.00 -6.65
CA ILE A 157 17.89 1.57 -6.84
C ILE A 157 18.59 0.85 -5.71
N GLY A 158 17.80 0.21 -4.85
CA GLY A 158 18.28 -0.60 -3.74
C GLY A 158 18.43 -2.07 -4.13
N LYS A 159 18.86 -2.89 -3.17
CA LYS A 159 18.83 -4.37 -3.31
C LYS A 159 17.38 -4.86 -3.39
N ARG A 160 17.18 -6.07 -3.93
CA ARG A 160 15.87 -6.77 -4.00
C ARG A 160 14.78 -6.01 -4.78
N ASN A 161 15.13 -5.40 -5.91
CA ASN A 161 14.16 -4.69 -6.76
C ASN A 161 13.41 -3.58 -5.99
N LYS A 162 14.13 -2.86 -5.11
CA LYS A 162 13.62 -1.68 -4.40
C LYS A 162 13.94 -0.44 -5.21
N TYR A 163 12.92 0.39 -5.44
CA TYR A 163 13.05 1.65 -6.16
C TYR A 163 12.53 2.77 -5.29
N ILE A 164 13.24 3.90 -5.29
CA ILE A 164 12.82 5.17 -4.67
C ILE A 164 12.99 6.24 -5.73
N LEU A 165 11.91 6.95 -6.06
CA LEU A 165 11.92 7.95 -7.12
C LEU A 165 11.52 9.31 -6.56
N PHE A 166 12.12 10.38 -7.09
CA PHE A 166 11.85 11.76 -6.68
C PHE A 166 12.34 12.73 -7.76
N ASN A 167 11.94 13.99 -7.65
CA ASN A 167 12.41 15.05 -8.55
C ASN A 167 13.28 16.08 -7.83
N ASP A 168 12.83 16.51 -6.65
CA ASP A 168 13.42 17.64 -5.96
C ASP A 168 14.50 17.21 -4.96
N ILE A 169 15.75 17.58 -5.25
CA ILE A 169 16.89 17.29 -4.37
C ILE A 169 16.94 18.21 -3.14
N TYR A 170 16.32 19.40 -3.19
CA TYR A 170 16.31 20.32 -2.05
C TYR A 170 15.49 19.75 -0.88
N HIS A 171 14.50 18.91 -1.17
CA HIS A 171 13.72 18.18 -0.17
C HIS A 171 14.39 16.88 0.32
N TRP A 172 15.60 16.56 -0.14
CA TRP A 172 16.28 15.31 0.19
C TRP A 172 16.44 15.03 1.70
N PRO A 173 16.78 16.00 2.58
CA PRO A 173 16.84 15.74 4.02
C PRO A 173 15.50 15.23 4.58
N LEU A 174 14.40 15.78 4.08
CA LEU A 174 13.03 15.40 4.44
C LEU A 174 12.70 14.00 3.90
N TYR A 175 13.00 13.74 2.62
CA TYR A 175 12.80 12.42 2.02
C TYR A 175 13.60 11.34 2.73
N LYS A 176 14.87 11.60 3.04
CA LYS A 176 15.73 10.67 3.77
C LYS A 176 15.14 10.33 5.14
N SER A 177 14.62 11.31 5.88
CA SER A 177 13.97 11.09 7.17
C SER A 177 12.73 10.20 7.04
N VAL A 178 11.87 10.44 6.04
CA VAL A 178 10.68 9.61 5.79
C VAL A 178 11.07 8.19 5.39
N ILE A 179 12.05 8.03 4.49
CA ILE A 179 12.55 6.72 4.04
C ILE A 179 13.09 5.91 5.22
N LEU A 180 13.95 6.52 6.06
CA LEU A 180 14.52 5.88 7.24
C LEU A 180 13.47 5.46 8.28
N LYS A 181 12.33 6.15 8.33
CA LYS A 181 11.29 5.87 9.31
C LYS A 181 10.29 4.80 8.87
N TYR A 182 9.98 4.73 7.57
CA TYR A 182 8.85 3.93 7.08
C TYR A 182 9.23 2.83 6.08
N PHE A 183 10.41 2.91 5.47
CA PHE A 183 10.79 2.03 4.36
C PHE A 183 12.03 1.16 4.61
N LEU A 184 12.99 1.68 5.38
CA LEU A 184 14.17 0.95 5.86
C LEU A 184 13.88 0.37 7.24
#